data_AF-A0A4Q5YXX1-F1
#
_entry.id   AF-A0A4Q5YXX1-F1
#
_cell.length_a   1.000
_cell.length_b   1.000
_cell.length_c   1.000
_cell.angle_alpha   90.00
_cell.angle_beta   90.00
_cell.angle_gamma   90.00
#
_symmetry.space_group_name_H-M   'P 1'
#
loop_
_entity.id
_entity.type
_entity.pdbx_description
1 polymer ?
#
loop_
_entity_poly.entity_id
_entity_poly.type
_entity_poly.pdbx_seq_one_letter_code
_entity_poly.pdbx_strand_id
1 'polypeptide(L)'
;MTVKANANHLFGGELFYTWVSGNTYKVTMILYGDCGSTSAQAFAGLPAAQPEVNVLNGTTFFTLLVLQPQPGSGVEVTPVCPDEAGNTKCVNINNPIPGVKKFIYAANIT
;
A
#
# COMPACT_ATOMS: atom_id res chain seq x y z
N MET A 1 -6.44 22.05 28.97
CA MET A 1 -6.67 22.08 27.52
C MET A 1 -6.04 20.82 26.95
N THR A 2 -6.82 19.90 26.39
CA THR A 2 -6.31 18.60 25.92
C THR A 2 -5.85 18.76 24.47
N VAL A 3 -4.56 18.55 24.21
CA VAL A 3 -4.04 18.51 22.84
C VAL A 3 -4.35 17.12 22.26
N LYS A 4 -5.06 17.07 21.13
CA LYS A 4 -5.25 15.82 20.39
C LYS A 4 -4.04 15.59 19.50
N ALA A 5 -3.41 14.41 19.63
CA ALA A 5 -2.47 13.94 18.63
C ALA A 5 -3.26 13.38 17.45
N ASN A 6 -2.96 13.86 16.24
CA ASN A 6 -3.48 13.29 15.00
C ASN A 6 -2.33 12.57 14.31
N ALA A 7 -2.58 11.34 13.85
CA ALA A 7 -1.62 10.57 13.08
C ALA A 7 -2.35 9.92 11.90
N ASN A 8 -1.62 9.77 10.80
CA ASN A 8 -2.05 8.97 9.67
C ASN A 8 -1.20 7.71 9.67
N HIS A 9 -1.81 6.54 9.52
CA HIS A 9 -1.13 5.27 9.63
C HIS A 9 -1.19 4.47 8.32
N LEU A 10 -0.03 4.05 7.82
CA LEU A 10 0.05 2.88 6.96
C LEU A 10 -0.03 1.66 7.88
N PHE A 11 -1.08 0.86 7.73
CA PHE A 11 -1.30 -0.35 8.53
C PHE A 11 -0.15 -1.35 8.43
N GLY A 12 0.54 -1.36 7.29
CA GLY A 12 1.70 -2.19 7.04
C GLY A 12 1.94 -2.35 5.56
N GLY A 13 2.86 -3.25 5.25
CA GLY A 13 3.13 -3.63 3.87
C GLY A 13 3.84 -4.96 3.76
N GLU A 14 3.83 -5.47 2.55
CA GLU A 14 4.47 -6.72 2.16
C GLU A 14 5.47 -6.41 1.04
N LEU A 15 6.64 -7.01 1.10
CA LEU A 15 7.63 -6.97 0.03
C LEU A 15 8.09 -8.39 -0.24
N PHE A 16 7.80 -8.88 -1.43
CA PHE A 16 8.12 -10.25 -1.83
C PHE A 16 8.47 -10.32 -3.32
N TYR A 17 8.98 -11.46 -3.75
CA TYR A 17 9.23 -11.72 -5.16
C TYR A 17 8.63 -13.05 -5.58
N THR A 18 8.33 -13.17 -6.87
CA THR A 18 7.86 -14.41 -7.50
C THR A 18 8.74 -14.71 -8.70
N TRP A 19 9.22 -15.94 -8.82
CA TRP A 19 9.94 -16.38 -10.02
C TRP A 19 9.01 -16.39 -11.23
N VAL A 20 9.48 -15.86 -12.36
CA VAL A 20 8.71 -15.81 -13.61
C VAL A 20 9.27 -16.83 -14.60
N SER A 21 10.54 -16.69 -14.95
CA SER A 21 11.25 -17.57 -15.88
C SER A 21 12.74 -17.28 -15.87
N GLY A 22 13.61 -18.27 -16.06
CA GLY A 22 15.06 -18.07 -16.11
C GLY A 22 15.57 -17.33 -14.87
N ASN A 23 16.25 -16.20 -15.08
CA ASN A 23 16.73 -15.32 -14.01
C ASN A 23 15.77 -14.16 -13.72
N THR A 24 14.57 -14.15 -14.32
CA THR A 24 13.61 -13.07 -14.16
C THR A 24 12.68 -13.32 -12.97
N TYR A 25 12.61 -12.34 -12.07
CA TYR A 25 11.73 -12.31 -10.91
C TYR A 25 10.83 -11.08 -10.95
N LYS A 26 9.57 -11.23 -10.54
CA LYS A 26 8.65 -10.12 -10.29
C LYS A 26 8.72 -9.74 -8.82
N VAL A 27 9.25 -8.56 -8.54
CA VAL A 27 9.25 -7.98 -7.18
C VAL A 27 7.94 -7.23 -7.00
N THR A 28 7.24 -7.48 -5.90
CA THR A 28 5.94 -6.88 -5.58
C THR A 28 5.99 -6.26 -4.19
N MET A 29 5.51 -5.03 -4.08
CA MET A 29 5.23 -4.35 -2.82
C MET A 29 3.73 -4.11 -2.69
N ILE A 30 3.16 -4.43 -1.53
CA ILE A 30 1.78 -4.09 -1.18
C ILE A 30 1.81 -3.18 0.06
N LEU A 31 1.10 -2.06 0.03
CA LEU A 31 0.91 -1.17 1.17
C LEU A 31 -0.57 -1.09 1.55
N TYR A 32 -0.87 -1.00 2.84
CA TYR A 32 -2.23 -0.89 3.36
C TYR A 32 -2.43 0.47 4.03
N GLY A 33 -3.24 1.34 3.42
CA GLY A 33 -3.45 2.72 3.89
C GLY A 33 -4.80 2.92 4.55
N ASP A 34 -4.83 3.70 5.64
CA ASP A 34 -6.04 4.08 6.37
C ASP A 34 -6.87 5.13 5.61
N CYS A 35 -8.11 4.80 5.28
CA CYS A 35 -9.05 5.76 4.70
C CYS A 35 -9.51 6.83 5.70
N GLY A 36 -9.37 6.55 7.00
CA GLY A 36 -9.78 7.39 8.12
C GLY A 36 -8.84 8.53 8.48
N SER A 37 -7.79 8.73 7.68
CA SER A 37 -6.79 9.77 7.89
C SER A 37 -7.44 11.15 8.11
N THR A 38 -7.01 11.86 9.16
CA THR A 38 -7.46 13.22 9.46
C THR A 38 -6.95 14.26 8.47
N SER A 39 -5.99 13.90 7.61
CA SER A 39 -5.62 14.73 6.47
C SER A 39 -5.96 13.99 5.18
N ALA A 40 -6.93 14.51 4.43
CA ALA A 40 -7.34 13.95 3.13
C ALA A 40 -6.18 13.71 2.15
N GLN A 41 -5.01 14.32 2.40
CA GLN A 41 -3.79 14.23 1.61
C GLN A 41 -2.83 13.13 2.05
N ALA A 42 -2.98 12.54 3.23
CA ALA A 42 -1.97 11.65 3.83
C ALA A 42 -1.55 10.50 2.91
N PHE A 43 -2.52 9.96 2.19
CA PHE A 43 -2.36 8.80 1.31
C PHE A 43 -2.80 9.07 -0.12
N ALA A 44 -3.08 10.34 -0.46
CA ALA A 44 -3.51 10.72 -1.80
C ALA A 44 -2.44 10.43 -2.87
N GLY A 45 -1.16 10.33 -2.46
CA GLY A 45 -0.06 9.97 -3.34
C GLY A 45 0.07 8.47 -3.62
N LEU A 46 -0.48 7.58 -2.78
CA LEU A 46 -0.29 6.12 -2.93
C LEU A 46 -0.78 5.59 -4.29
N PRO A 47 -1.95 5.98 -4.83
CA PRO A 47 -2.40 5.48 -6.13
C PRO A 47 -1.41 5.68 -7.29
N ALA A 48 -0.60 6.74 -7.24
CA ALA A 48 0.36 7.10 -8.29
C ALA A 48 1.82 6.99 -7.83
N ALA A 49 2.06 6.46 -6.62
CA ALA A 49 3.40 6.34 -6.08
C ALA A 49 4.22 5.33 -6.89
N GLN A 50 5.53 5.56 -6.91
CA GLN A 50 6.51 4.67 -7.51
C GLN A 50 7.56 4.32 -6.46
N PRO A 51 7.30 3.32 -5.60
CA PRO A 51 8.26 2.93 -4.58
C PRO A 51 9.56 2.44 -5.21
N GLU A 52 10.66 2.77 -4.55
CA GLU A 52 12.01 2.40 -4.97
C GLU A 52 12.55 1.27 -4.09
N VAL A 53 13.09 0.23 -4.72
CA VAL A 53 13.70 -0.92 -4.03
C VAL A 53 15.14 -1.07 -4.48
N ASN A 54 16.07 -0.90 -3.55
CA ASN A 54 17.48 -1.21 -3.78
C ASN A 54 17.68 -2.72 -3.82
N VAL A 55 18.23 -3.22 -4.91
CA VAL A 55 18.62 -4.62 -5.06
C VAL A 55 20.11 -4.71 -4.85
N LEU A 56 20.53 -5.62 -3.96
CA LEU A 56 21.92 -5.87 -3.65
C LEU A 56 22.31 -7.29 -4.08
N ASN A 57 23.53 -7.44 -4.57
CA ASN A 57 24.19 -8.74 -4.71
C ASN A 57 25.17 -8.90 -3.54
N GLY A 58 24.75 -9.65 -2.52
CA GLY A 58 25.40 -9.64 -1.21
C GLY A 58 25.27 -8.26 -0.55
N THR A 59 26.38 -7.57 -0.34
CA THR A 59 26.43 -6.20 0.21
C THR A 59 26.64 -5.12 -0.86
N THR A 60 26.84 -5.51 -2.11
CA THR A 60 27.12 -4.59 -3.21
C THR A 60 25.81 -4.17 -3.86
N PHE A 61 25.60 -2.86 -4.02
CA PHE A 61 24.47 -2.34 -4.79
C PHE A 61 24.52 -2.89 -6.22
N PHE A 62 23.41 -3.48 -6.67
CA PHE A 62 23.26 -4.02 -8.02
C PHE A 62 22.44 -3.08 -8.89
N THR A 63 21.22 -2.74 -8.47
CA THR A 63 20.35 -1.82 -9.21
C THR A 63 19.25 -1.22 -8.33
N LEU A 64 18.66 -0.12 -8.79
CA LEU A 64 17.45 0.48 -8.22
C LEU A 64 16.26 0.02 -9.04
N LEU A 65 15.28 -0.62 -8.39
CA LEU A 65 14.04 -1.03 -9.01
C LEU A 65 12.94 -0.01 -8.69
N VAL A 66 12.38 0.64 -9.72
CA VAL A 66 11.24 1.53 -9.57
C VAL A 66 9.95 0.75 -9.82
N LEU A 67 9.19 0.47 -8.76
CA LEU A 67 7.95 -0.30 -8.84
C LEU A 67 6.81 0.56 -9.41
N GLN A 68 6.00 -0.04 -10.29
CA GLN A 68 4.88 0.64 -10.93
C GLN A 68 3.54 0.14 -10.36
N PRO A 69 2.51 0.99 -10.22
CA PRO A 69 1.17 0.58 -9.80
C PRO A 69 0.63 -0.59 -10.62
N GLN A 70 -0.02 -1.54 -9.95
CA GLN A 70 -0.56 -2.76 -10.57
C GLN A 70 -2.10 -2.77 -10.54
N PRO A 71 -2.74 -3.52 -11.46
CA PRO A 71 -4.18 -3.76 -11.40
C PRO A 71 -4.61 -4.34 -10.03
N GLY A 72 -5.80 -3.95 -9.57
CA GLY A 72 -6.30 -4.33 -8.24
C GLY A 72 -5.76 -3.50 -7.06
N SER A 73 -4.97 -2.47 -7.36
CA SER A 73 -4.59 -1.41 -6.41
C SER A 73 -5.77 -0.45 -6.13
N GLY A 74 -5.78 0.19 -4.96
CA GLY A 74 -6.82 1.13 -4.52
C GLY A 74 -8.11 0.47 -4.01
N VAL A 75 -8.16 -0.86 -3.97
CA VAL A 75 -9.32 -1.63 -3.53
C VAL A 75 -9.38 -1.65 -2.01
N GLU A 76 -10.59 -1.46 -1.47
CA GLU A 76 -10.85 -1.61 -0.05
C GLU A 76 -10.76 -3.08 0.38
N VAL A 77 -10.02 -3.33 1.46
CA VAL A 77 -9.77 -4.66 2.03
C VAL A 77 -10.09 -4.70 3.52
N THR A 78 -10.96 -3.81 3.98
CA THR A 78 -11.39 -3.75 5.37
C THR A 78 -12.06 -5.06 5.77
N PRO A 79 -11.61 -5.75 6.84
CA PRO A 79 -12.21 -7.02 7.27
C PRO A 79 -13.50 -6.77 8.06
N VAL A 80 -14.58 -6.47 7.35
CA VAL A 80 -15.91 -6.27 7.91
C VAL A 80 -16.87 -7.39 7.49
N CYS A 81 -17.96 -7.56 8.23
CA CYS A 81 -19.06 -8.41 7.81
C CYS A 81 -19.65 -7.90 6.47
N PRO A 82 -20.22 -8.77 5.62
CA PRO A 82 -20.76 -8.37 4.32
C PRO A 82 -21.73 -7.19 4.37
N ASP A 83 -22.58 -7.13 5.40
CA ASP A 83 -23.57 -6.05 5.59
C ASP A 83 -22.93 -4.68 5.88
N GLU A 84 -21.66 -4.66 6.29
CA GLU A 84 -20.90 -3.44 6.60
C GLU A 84 -19.93 -3.03 5.47
N ALA A 85 -19.89 -3.76 4.35
CA ALA A 85 -18.96 -3.50 3.25
C ALA A 85 -19.11 -2.11 2.59
N GLY A 86 -20.23 -1.41 2.83
CA GLY A 86 -20.48 -0.03 2.40
C GLY A 86 -20.42 1.00 3.52
N ASN A 87 -20.12 0.59 4.75
CA ASN A 87 -20.26 1.39 5.96
C ASN A 87 -18.90 1.63 6.63
N THR A 88 -17.84 1.87 5.88
CA THR A 88 -16.50 2.12 6.45
C THR A 88 -16.06 3.56 6.24
N LYS A 89 -14.96 3.95 6.88
CA LYS A 89 -14.29 5.23 6.61
C LYS A 89 -13.81 5.41 5.17
N CYS A 90 -13.68 4.35 4.39
CA CYS A 90 -13.37 4.46 2.96
C CYS A 90 -14.54 4.96 2.11
N VAL A 91 -15.78 4.78 2.60
CA VAL A 91 -17.01 5.27 1.96
C VAL A 91 -17.43 6.61 2.55
N ASN A 92 -17.41 6.74 3.88
CA ASN A 92 -17.75 7.97 4.59
C ASN A 92 -16.76 8.20 5.75
N ILE A 93 -15.96 9.26 5.65
CA ILE A 93 -14.90 9.59 6.64
C ILE A 93 -15.42 9.74 8.09
N ASN A 94 -16.70 10.08 8.25
CA ASN A 94 -17.35 10.25 9.55
C ASN A 94 -17.84 8.93 10.16
N ASN A 95 -17.80 7.82 9.41
CA ASN A 95 -18.21 6.51 9.91
C ASN A 95 -17.27 6.04 11.04
N PRO A 96 -17.77 5.45 12.15
CA PRO A 96 -16.91 4.92 13.21
C PRO A 96 -16.12 3.67 12.80
N ILE A 97 -16.56 2.90 11.80
CA ILE A 97 -15.91 1.69 11.31
C ILE A 97 -14.67 2.09 10.49
N PRO A 98 -13.47 1.63 10.86
CA PRO A 98 -12.24 1.95 10.14
C PRO A 98 -12.31 1.43 8.70
N GLY A 99 -11.50 2.00 7.80
CA GLY A 99 -11.44 1.59 6.41
C GLY A 99 -10.00 1.46 5.94
N VAL A 100 -9.68 0.41 5.18
CA VAL A 100 -8.32 0.13 4.69
C VAL A 100 -8.34 -0.14 3.20
N LYS A 101 -7.47 0.53 2.44
CA LYS A 101 -7.22 0.24 1.02
C LYS A 101 -5.85 -0.40 0.81
N LYS A 102 -5.77 -1.37 -0.11
CA LYS A 102 -4.49 -1.94 -0.55
C LYS A 102 -3.96 -1.20 -1.77
N PHE A 103 -2.64 -1.02 -1.83
CA PHE A 103 -1.93 -0.44 -2.96
C PHE A 103 -0.83 -1.38 -3.40
N ILE A 104 -0.87 -1.81 -4.67
CA ILE A 104 0.01 -2.85 -5.20
C ILE A 104 0.95 -2.21 -6.22
N TYR A 105 2.25 -2.46 -6.08
CA TYR A 105 3.30 -2.01 -7.00
C TYR A 105 4.19 -3.18 -7.36
N ALA A 106 4.65 -3.25 -8.61
CA ALA A 106 5.56 -4.30 -9.02
C ALA A 106 6.47 -3.86 -10.16
N ALA A 107 7.61 -4.55 -10.30
CA ALA A 107 8.46 -4.50 -11.47
C ALA A 107 9.23 -5.82 -11.61
N ASN A 108 9.73 -6.08 -12.82
CA ASN A 108 10.56 -7.24 -13.08
C ASN A 108 12.03 -6.87 -12.99
N ILE A 109 12.84 -7.82 -12.53
CA ILE A 109 14.31 -7.75 -12.52
C ILE A 109 14.88 -9.03 -13.13
N THR A 110 16.06 -8.93 -13.76
CA THR A 110 16.82 -10.06 -14.34
C THR A 110 18.29 -9.94 -13.96
#